data_AF-Q252H9-F1
#
_entry.id   AF-Q252H9-F1
#
_cell.length_a   1.000
_cell.length_b   1.000
_cell.length_c   1.000
_cell.angle_alpha   90.00
_cell.angle_beta   90.00
_cell.angle_gamma   90.00
#
_symmetry.space_group_name_H-M   'P 1'
#
loop_
_entity.id
_entity.type
_entity.pdbx_description
1 polymer ?
#
loop_
_entity_poly.entity_id
_entity_poly.type
_entity_poly.pdbx_seq_one_letter_code
_entity_poly.pdbx_strand_id
1 'polypeptide(L)'
;MLAGCASGNVDPERILRDDFDRSTAIEMIQELEEPLMNFPLTGTITRTEFDTFQEQYTVFREDDGNWLKVFISANDEGNPMVSDLRIAEDNFVPTLFHQEIDIAEAYTEQLIYEEKNSERNHTNLYIIEEYSGTDEKMKGFSRTYHFSLTNGKEWKYEGFSGAANLAGEGYFRDYLSLKQED
;
A
#
# COMPACT_ATOMS: atom_id res chain seq x y z
N MET A 1 45.22 0.45 -12.31
CA MET A 1 44.42 -0.46 -11.46
C MET A 1 43.01 0.09 -11.45
N LEU A 2 42.05 -0.71 -11.92
CA LEU A 2 40.62 -0.40 -11.83
C LEU A 2 40.22 -0.39 -10.35
N ALA A 3 39.73 0.76 -9.86
CA ALA A 3 39.10 0.84 -8.55
C ALA A 3 37.75 0.12 -8.63
N GLY A 4 37.67 -1.06 -8.01
CA GLY A 4 36.41 -1.78 -7.86
C GLY A 4 35.60 -1.12 -6.75
N CYS A 5 34.47 -0.51 -7.10
CA CYS A 5 33.42 -0.21 -6.14
C CYS A 5 32.80 -1.54 -5.69
N ALA A 6 33.30 -2.11 -4.59
CA ALA A 6 32.56 -3.12 -3.86
C ALA A 6 31.50 -2.38 -3.04
N SER A 7 30.31 -2.19 -3.62
CA SER A 7 29.11 -1.91 -2.83
C SER A 7 28.77 -3.17 -2.05
N GLY A 8 29.49 -3.41 -0.96
CA GLY A 8 29.16 -4.47 -0.02
C GLY A 8 27.89 -4.06 0.72
N ASN A 9 26.82 -4.82 0.54
CA ASN A 9 25.71 -4.77 1.48
C ASN A 9 26.29 -5.11 2.86
N VAL A 10 26.15 -4.19 3.80
CA VAL A 10 26.51 -4.40 5.19
C VAL A 10 25.25 -4.95 5.84
N ASP A 11 25.35 -6.12 6.45
CA ASP A 11 24.24 -6.70 7.22
C ASP A 11 24.16 -6.02 8.60
N PRO A 12 22.95 -5.89 9.19
CA PRO A 12 22.82 -5.43 10.56
C PRO A 12 23.49 -6.42 11.53
N GLU A 13 24.12 -5.89 12.57
CA GLU A 13 24.68 -6.69 13.67
C GLU A 13 23.56 -7.35 14.47
N ARG A 14 22.44 -6.64 14.63
CA ARG A 14 21.27 -7.14 15.36
C ARG A 14 19.98 -6.61 14.73
N ILE A 15 18.98 -7.49 14.68
CA ILE A 15 17.62 -7.17 14.32
C ILE A 15 16.76 -7.41 15.56
N LEU A 16 16.02 -6.39 16.01
CA LEU A 16 15.05 -6.51 17.10
C LEU A 16 13.65 -6.38 16.53
N ARG A 17 12.75 -7.26 16.97
CA ARG A 17 11.35 -7.25 16.57
C ARG A 17 10.47 -7.13 17.80
N ASP A 18 9.53 -6.19 17.74
CA ASP A 18 8.56 -5.94 18.80
C ASP A 18 7.16 -5.82 18.19
N ASP A 19 6.16 -6.34 18.91
CA ASP A 19 4.76 -6.21 18.52
C ASP A 19 4.36 -4.73 18.47
N PHE A 20 3.55 -4.38 17.47
CA PHE A 20 2.99 -3.04 17.35
C PHE A 20 1.52 -3.04 17.76
N ASP A 21 1.04 -1.93 18.32
CA ASP A 21 -0.34 -1.83 18.77
C ASP A 21 -1.30 -1.98 17.59
N ARG A 22 -2.15 -3.01 17.66
CA ARG A 22 -3.05 -3.38 16.56
C ARG A 22 -4.09 -2.29 16.29
N SER A 23 -4.59 -1.61 17.32
CA SER A 23 -5.58 -0.54 17.14
C SER A 23 -4.98 0.63 16.39
N THR A 24 -3.77 1.04 16.76
CA THR A 24 -3.00 2.07 16.05
C THR A 24 -2.70 1.65 14.61
N ALA A 25 -2.33 0.38 14.37
CA ALA A 25 -2.13 -0.13 13.01
C ALA A 25 -3.42 -0.03 12.17
N ILE A 26 -4.57 -0.40 12.74
CA ILE A 26 -5.87 -0.29 12.06
C ILE A 26 -6.16 1.16 11.70
N GLU A 27 -6.00 2.11 12.65
CA GLU A 27 -6.24 3.53 12.39
C GLU A 27 -5.35 4.07 11.27
N MET A 28 -4.05 3.74 11.30
CA MET A 28 -3.10 4.16 10.26
C MET A 28 -3.50 3.64 8.88
N ILE A 29 -3.90 2.37 8.78
CA ILE A 29 -4.29 1.79 7.49
C ILE A 29 -5.66 2.30 7.03
N GLN A 30 -6.63 2.47 7.94
CA GLN A 30 -7.91 3.08 7.59
C GLN A 30 -7.72 4.49 7.02
N GLU A 31 -6.85 5.30 7.59
CA GLU A 31 -6.53 6.64 7.06
C GLU A 31 -5.91 6.56 5.65
N LEU A 32 -5.05 5.58 5.38
CA LEU A 32 -4.47 5.36 4.05
C LEU A 32 -5.50 4.89 3.01
N GLU A 33 -6.48 4.10 3.44
CA GLU A 33 -7.42 3.43 2.56
C GLU A 33 -8.77 4.12 2.40
N GLU A 34 -9.20 4.92 3.36
CA GLU A 34 -10.48 5.63 3.36
C GLU A 34 -10.70 6.42 2.06
N PRO A 35 -9.70 7.13 1.52
CA PRO A 35 -9.89 7.85 0.27
C PRO A 35 -10.30 6.93 -0.90
N LEU A 36 -9.85 5.67 -0.93
CA LEU A 36 -10.17 4.71 -1.99
C LEU A 36 -11.64 4.33 -2.00
N MET A 37 -12.27 4.35 -0.84
CA MET A 37 -13.71 4.15 -0.72
C MET A 37 -14.49 5.26 -1.42
N ASN A 38 -13.89 6.43 -1.57
CA ASN A 38 -14.48 7.62 -2.18
C ASN A 38 -14.10 7.81 -3.66
N PHE A 39 -13.20 7.00 -4.23
CA PHE A 39 -12.84 7.11 -5.64
C PHE A 39 -14.03 6.74 -6.54
N PRO A 40 -14.27 7.43 -7.68
CA PRO A 40 -15.36 7.05 -8.59
C PRO A 40 -15.05 5.69 -9.23
N LEU A 41 -15.78 4.63 -8.88
CA LEU A 41 -15.48 3.28 -9.39
C LEU A 41 -16.39 2.84 -10.56
N THR A 42 -17.03 3.78 -11.29
CA THR A 42 -17.74 3.50 -12.56
C THR A 42 -17.76 4.73 -13.46
N GLY A 43 -17.82 4.51 -14.78
CA GLY A 43 -18.03 5.58 -15.76
C GLY A 43 -16.75 6.31 -16.12
N THR A 44 -16.79 7.64 -16.08
CA THR A 44 -15.67 8.51 -16.46
C THR A 44 -15.37 9.50 -15.36
N ILE A 45 -14.08 9.75 -15.13
CA ILE A 45 -13.57 10.82 -14.27
C ILE A 45 -12.82 11.83 -15.13
N THR A 46 -12.97 13.12 -14.88
CA THR A 46 -12.15 14.11 -15.60
C THR A 46 -10.69 13.99 -15.16
N ARG A 47 -9.76 14.36 -16.05
CA ARG A 47 -8.33 14.39 -15.70
C ARG A 47 -8.04 15.30 -14.51
N THR A 48 -8.72 16.45 -14.42
CA THR A 48 -8.57 17.37 -13.28
C THR A 48 -9.04 16.75 -11.97
N GLU A 49 -10.17 16.03 -11.96
CA GLU A 49 -10.62 15.30 -10.77
C GLU A 49 -9.62 14.19 -10.42
N PHE A 50 -9.14 13.42 -11.40
CA PHE A 50 -8.15 12.37 -11.18
C PHE A 50 -6.82 12.92 -10.63
N ASP A 51 -6.34 14.04 -11.16
CA ASP A 51 -5.15 14.73 -10.66
C ASP A 51 -5.38 15.26 -9.24
N THR A 52 -6.60 15.74 -8.92
CA THR A 52 -6.97 16.16 -7.55
C THR A 52 -6.96 14.97 -6.58
N PHE A 53 -7.50 13.82 -7.00
CA PHE A 53 -7.38 12.57 -6.24
C PHE A 53 -5.90 12.23 -6.03
N GLN A 54 -5.06 12.26 -7.06
CA GLN A 54 -3.63 11.99 -6.85
C GLN A 54 -2.94 12.97 -5.89
N GLU A 55 -3.30 14.25 -5.95
CA GLU A 55 -2.74 15.28 -5.07
C GLU A 55 -3.16 15.09 -3.61
N GLN A 56 -4.39 14.65 -3.35
CA GLN A 56 -4.84 14.32 -2.00
C GLN A 56 -4.11 13.10 -1.43
N TYR A 57 -3.56 12.24 -2.29
CA TYR A 57 -2.93 10.97 -1.94
C TYR A 57 -1.40 11.11 -1.93
N THR A 58 -0.92 12.21 -1.35
CA THR A 58 0.51 12.52 -1.23
C THR A 58 1.30 11.43 -0.52
N VAL A 59 0.66 10.60 0.30
CA VAL A 59 1.32 9.48 0.98
C VAL A 59 1.88 8.46 -0.01
N PHE A 60 1.32 8.35 -1.21
CA PHE A 60 1.78 7.43 -2.25
C PHE A 60 2.69 8.09 -3.32
N ARG A 61 3.18 9.32 -3.09
CA ARG A 61 3.83 10.13 -4.14
C ARG A 61 5.28 9.79 -4.44
N GLU A 62 6.05 9.29 -3.48
CA GLU A 62 7.51 9.50 -3.58
C GLU A 62 8.26 8.45 -4.41
N ASP A 63 7.82 7.20 -4.55
CA ASP A 63 8.55 6.22 -5.38
C ASP A 63 7.69 5.14 -6.07
N ASP A 64 6.53 4.78 -5.52
CA ASP A 64 5.65 3.74 -6.08
C ASP A 64 4.64 4.33 -7.07
N GLY A 65 5.12 4.52 -8.31
CA GLY A 65 4.38 5.12 -9.43
C GLY A 65 2.85 5.03 -9.35
N ASN A 66 2.23 6.12 -8.92
CA ASN A 66 0.78 6.44 -8.99
C ASN A 66 -0.13 5.22 -9.21
N TRP A 67 -0.22 4.38 -8.17
CA TRP A 67 -0.96 3.13 -8.20
C TRP A 67 -2.45 3.32 -8.50
N LEU A 68 -3.02 4.51 -8.25
CA LEU A 68 -4.41 4.86 -8.63
C LEU A 68 -4.68 4.70 -10.12
N LYS A 69 -3.64 4.68 -10.96
CA LYS A 69 -3.74 4.34 -12.38
C LYS A 69 -4.31 2.94 -12.62
N VAL A 70 -4.24 2.03 -11.66
CA VAL A 70 -4.91 0.72 -11.73
C VAL A 70 -6.42 0.87 -11.98
N PHE A 71 -7.04 1.96 -11.52
CA PHE A 71 -8.46 2.20 -11.74
C PHE A 71 -8.78 2.86 -13.08
N ILE A 72 -7.78 3.22 -13.89
CA ILE A 72 -7.98 3.88 -15.18
C ILE A 72 -7.83 2.86 -16.30
N SER A 73 -8.69 2.94 -17.32
CA SER A 73 -8.57 2.11 -18.51
C SER A 73 -7.19 2.30 -19.15
N ALA A 74 -6.50 1.21 -19.43
CA ALA A 74 -5.18 1.21 -20.07
C ALA A 74 -5.15 1.98 -21.42
N ASN A 75 -6.29 2.13 -22.09
CA ASN A 75 -6.42 2.90 -23.34
C ASN A 75 -6.36 4.43 -23.12
N ASP A 76 -6.76 4.89 -21.94
CA ASP A 76 -6.84 6.30 -21.58
C ASP A 76 -5.62 6.70 -20.73
N GLU A 77 -5.05 5.71 -20.02
CA GLU A 77 -3.81 5.84 -19.27
C GLU A 77 -2.65 6.31 -20.18
N GLY A 78 -2.04 7.45 -19.83
CA GLY A 78 -0.90 8.00 -20.57
C GLY A 78 -1.26 8.73 -21.88
N ASN A 79 -2.53 8.83 -22.27
CA ASN A 79 -2.96 9.62 -23.42
C ASN A 79 -3.34 11.05 -23.00
N PRO A 80 -2.50 12.07 -23.21
CA PRO A 80 -2.77 13.44 -22.75
C PRO A 80 -3.94 14.11 -23.50
N MET A 81 -4.41 13.53 -24.60
CA MET A 81 -5.52 14.07 -25.40
C MET A 81 -6.90 13.64 -24.85
N VAL A 82 -6.93 12.71 -23.91
CA VAL A 82 -8.17 12.26 -23.25
C VAL A 82 -8.43 13.16 -22.04
N SER A 83 -9.51 13.93 -22.09
CA SER A 83 -9.97 14.75 -20.96
C SER A 83 -10.74 13.94 -19.93
N ASP A 84 -11.48 12.93 -20.40
CA ASP A 84 -12.39 12.10 -19.59
C ASP A 84 -11.83 10.68 -19.58
N LEU A 85 -11.27 10.29 -18.44
CA LEU A 85 -10.63 9.00 -18.23
C LEU A 85 -11.70 7.96 -17.88
N ARG A 86 -11.78 6.88 -18.65
CA ARG A 86 -12.65 5.75 -18.30
C ARG A 86 -12.07 4.98 -17.13
N ILE A 87 -12.95 4.61 -16.21
CA ILE A 87 -12.61 3.73 -15.10
C ILE A 87 -12.54 2.28 -15.60
N ALA A 88 -11.56 1.52 -15.12
CA ALA A 88 -11.44 0.09 -15.38
C ALA A 88 -12.50 -0.68 -14.60
N GLU A 89 -13.37 -1.41 -15.30
CA GLU A 89 -14.53 -2.09 -14.69
C GLU A 89 -14.20 -3.47 -14.08
N ASP A 90 -13.07 -4.07 -14.44
CA ASP A 90 -12.65 -5.42 -14.03
C ASP A 90 -11.54 -5.43 -12.95
N ASN A 91 -11.47 -4.37 -12.15
CA ASN A 91 -10.49 -4.22 -11.07
C ASN A 91 -11.19 -4.05 -9.72
N PHE A 92 -10.74 -4.82 -8.74
CA PHE A 92 -11.18 -4.76 -7.35
C PHE A 92 -9.97 -4.58 -6.45
N VAL A 93 -10.01 -3.59 -5.55
CA VAL A 93 -8.96 -3.40 -4.55
C VAL A 93 -9.56 -3.70 -3.18
N PRO A 94 -9.24 -4.86 -2.57
CA PRO A 94 -9.62 -5.16 -1.20
C PRO A 94 -9.00 -4.14 -0.25
N THR A 95 -9.74 -3.79 0.80
CA THR A 95 -9.36 -2.81 1.83
C THR A 95 -9.88 -3.29 3.18
N LEU A 96 -9.40 -2.72 4.29
CA LEU A 96 -9.92 -2.94 5.64
C LEU A 96 -11.41 -2.63 5.80
N PHE A 97 -12.01 -1.89 4.88
CA PHE A 97 -13.45 -1.62 4.87
C PHE A 97 -14.27 -2.79 4.32
N HIS A 98 -13.65 -3.77 3.67
CA HIS A 98 -14.32 -4.96 3.17
C HIS A 98 -14.41 -6.05 4.24
N GLN A 99 -15.50 -6.81 4.24
CA GLN A 99 -15.68 -7.95 5.13
C GLN A 99 -14.52 -8.95 4.96
N GLU A 100 -14.15 -9.57 6.08
CA GLU A 100 -13.13 -10.62 6.14
C GLU A 100 -11.70 -10.18 5.79
N ILE A 101 -11.48 -8.91 5.43
CA ILE A 101 -10.15 -8.27 5.38
C ILE A 101 -9.84 -7.65 6.75
N ASP A 102 -8.72 -8.02 7.35
CA ASP A 102 -8.32 -7.52 8.68
C ASP A 102 -6.80 -7.44 8.81
N ILE A 103 -6.30 -6.65 9.76
CA ILE A 103 -4.90 -6.65 10.16
C ILE A 103 -4.61 -7.97 10.87
N ALA A 104 -3.86 -8.85 10.20
CA ALA A 104 -3.41 -10.14 10.72
C ALA A 104 -2.24 -9.96 11.69
N GLU A 105 -1.31 -9.05 11.39
CA GLU A 105 -0.12 -8.80 12.20
C GLU A 105 0.36 -7.36 12.04
N ALA A 106 0.93 -6.79 13.10
CA ALA A 106 1.65 -5.52 13.05
C ALA A 106 2.88 -5.60 13.96
N TYR A 107 4.05 -5.23 13.44
CA TYR A 107 5.31 -5.29 14.19
C TYR A 107 6.31 -4.26 13.71
N THR A 108 7.23 -3.89 14.61
CA THR A 108 8.39 -3.08 14.27
C THR A 108 9.64 -3.95 14.13
N GLU A 109 10.54 -3.55 13.24
CA GLU A 109 11.87 -4.15 13.09
C GLU A 109 12.92 -3.06 13.22
N GLN A 110 13.77 -3.14 14.24
CA GLN A 110 14.91 -2.25 14.43
C GLN A 110 16.18 -2.92 13.94
N LEU A 111 16.80 -2.32 12.92
CA LEU A 111 18.06 -2.75 12.36
C LEU A 111 19.19 -1.95 13.04
N ILE A 112 20.07 -2.67 13.73
CA ILE A 112 21.19 -2.12 14.49
C ILE A 112 22.49 -2.57 13.84
N TYR A 113 23.31 -1.63 13.42
CA TYR A 113 24.61 -1.83 12.80
C TYR A 113 25.73 -1.52 13.78
N GLU A 114 26.93 -2.04 13.48
CA GLU A 114 28.15 -1.71 14.22
C GLU A 114 28.37 -0.19 14.30
N GLU A 115 29.08 0.28 15.34
CA GLU A 115 29.33 1.71 15.61
C GLU A 115 29.80 2.50 14.37
N LYS A 116 30.67 1.89 13.55
CA LYS A 116 31.23 2.48 12.33
C LYS A 116 30.21 2.74 11.21
N ASN A 117 29.03 2.14 11.31
CA ASN A 117 27.90 2.24 10.38
C ASN A 117 26.59 2.62 11.12
N SER A 118 26.69 3.18 12.33
CA SER A 118 25.52 3.48 13.18
C SER A 118 24.55 4.50 12.57
N GLU A 119 24.99 5.27 11.57
CA GLU A 119 24.13 6.14 10.77
C GLU A 119 23.09 5.37 9.94
N ARG A 120 23.27 4.06 9.76
CA ARG A 120 22.33 3.17 9.08
C ARG A 120 21.28 2.58 10.01
N ASN A 121 21.36 2.83 11.32
CA ASN A 121 20.35 2.36 12.26
C ASN A 121 19.00 2.95 11.90
N HIS A 122 17.99 2.09 11.76
CA HIS A 122 16.63 2.52 11.46
C HIS A 122 15.62 1.52 12.02
N THR A 123 14.39 2.00 12.17
CA THR A 123 13.25 1.18 12.58
C THR A 123 12.21 1.22 11.48
N ASN A 124 11.76 0.05 11.05
CA ASN A 124 10.65 -0.10 10.12
C ASN A 124 9.41 -0.60 10.87
N LEU A 125 8.24 -0.25 10.39
CA LEU A 125 6.96 -0.81 10.82
C LEU A 125 6.35 -1.57 9.64
N TYR A 126 5.89 -2.78 9.92
CA TYR A 126 5.20 -3.65 9.00
C TYR A 126 3.79 -3.88 9.52
N ILE A 127 2.80 -3.60 8.69
CA ILE A 127 1.40 -3.87 8.98
C ILE A 127 0.88 -4.82 7.90
N ILE A 128 0.42 -5.99 8.30
CA ILE A 128 0.00 -7.08 7.41
C ILE A 128 -1.52 -7.21 7.47
N GLU A 129 -2.14 -7.07 6.32
CA GLU A 129 -3.53 -7.42 6.06
C GLU A 129 -3.65 -8.78 5.39
N GLU A 130 -4.70 -9.50 5.73
CA GLU A 130 -5.04 -10.76 5.09
C GLU A 130 -6.55 -10.91 4.91
N TYR A 131 -6.93 -11.75 3.94
CA TYR A 131 -8.30 -12.21 3.79
C TYR A 131 -8.50 -13.50 4.59
N SER A 132 -9.46 -13.46 5.51
CA SER A 132 -9.77 -14.54 6.46
C SER A 132 -11.01 -15.37 6.09
N GLY A 133 -11.68 -15.02 5.00
CA GLY A 133 -12.92 -15.67 4.59
C GLY A 133 -12.72 -16.96 3.79
N THR A 134 -13.79 -17.39 3.13
CA THR A 134 -13.84 -18.68 2.41
C THR A 134 -13.87 -18.54 0.89
N ASP A 135 -13.85 -17.32 0.36
CA ASP A 135 -13.84 -17.06 -1.07
C ASP A 135 -12.51 -17.52 -1.71
N GLU A 136 -12.60 -18.46 -2.65
CA GLU A 136 -11.45 -19.03 -3.33
C GLU A 136 -10.70 -18.03 -4.23
N LYS A 137 -11.35 -16.98 -4.75
CA LYS A 137 -10.66 -15.92 -5.51
C LYS A 137 -9.84 -14.99 -4.60
N MET A 138 -10.20 -14.89 -3.33
CA MET A 138 -9.49 -14.08 -2.34
C MET A 138 -8.45 -14.86 -1.56
N LYS A 139 -8.41 -16.18 -1.74
CA LYS A 139 -7.47 -17.07 -1.07
C LYS A 139 -6.01 -16.65 -1.30
N GLY A 140 -5.29 -16.50 -0.20
CA GLY A 140 -3.90 -16.06 -0.23
C GLY A 140 -3.71 -14.57 -0.48
N PHE A 141 -4.78 -13.77 -0.51
CA PHE A 141 -4.64 -12.32 -0.46
C PHE A 141 -3.88 -11.92 0.81
N SER A 142 -2.81 -11.17 0.61
CA SER A 142 -2.09 -10.51 1.69
C SER A 142 -1.46 -9.22 1.17
N ARG A 143 -1.44 -8.21 2.04
CA ARG A 143 -0.78 -6.93 1.77
C ARG A 143 -0.03 -6.49 3.00
N THR A 144 1.26 -6.25 2.84
CA THR A 144 2.14 -5.71 3.87
C THR A 144 2.46 -4.27 3.54
N TYR A 145 2.03 -3.35 4.39
CA TYR A 145 2.41 -1.95 4.35
C TYR A 145 3.76 -1.77 5.05
N HIS A 146 4.63 -0.99 4.43
CA HIS A 146 5.97 -0.68 4.92
C HIS A 146 6.04 0.79 5.33
N PHE A 147 6.53 1.02 6.54
CA PHE A 147 6.78 2.37 7.05
C PHE A 147 8.19 2.46 7.62
N SER A 148 8.80 3.64 7.52
CA SER A 148 10.08 3.95 8.16
C SER A 148 9.88 4.99 9.28
N LEU A 149 10.60 4.83 10.39
CA LEU A 149 10.54 5.80 11.50
C LEU A 149 11.45 7.00 11.20
N THR A 150 10.87 8.13 10.83
CA THR A 150 11.60 9.37 10.55
C THR A 150 11.88 10.14 11.84
N ASN A 151 13.15 10.52 12.04
CA ASN A 151 13.63 11.31 13.19
C ASN A 151 13.22 10.75 14.57
N GLY A 152 12.93 9.45 14.66
CA GLY A 152 12.49 8.78 15.87
C GLY A 152 11.09 9.19 16.37
N LYS A 153 10.25 9.79 15.52
CA LYS A 153 8.96 10.38 15.96
C LYS A 153 7.77 10.07 15.06
N GLU A 154 7.98 9.94 13.76
CA GLU A 154 6.89 9.88 12.78
C GLU A 154 7.08 8.70 11.84
N TRP A 155 6.01 7.95 11.59
CA TRP A 155 6.02 6.87 10.60
C TRP A 155 5.77 7.46 9.22
N LYS A 156 6.75 7.28 8.33
CA LYS A 156 6.62 7.63 6.92
C LYS A 156 6.27 6.35 6.15
N TYR A 157 5.20 6.38 5.37
CA TYR A 157 4.86 5.28 4.47
C TYR A 157 5.88 5.19 3.33
N GLU A 158 6.34 3.97 3.05
CA GLU A 158 7.36 3.68 2.04
C GLU A 158 6.80 2.90 0.84
N GLY A 159 5.70 2.15 1.04
CA GLY A 159 5.14 1.29 -0.01
C GLY A 159 4.36 0.11 0.55
N PHE A 160 3.89 -0.76 -0.34
CA PHE A 160 3.31 -2.05 0.05
C PHE A 160 3.83 -3.19 -0.82
N SER A 161 3.77 -4.41 -0.29
CA SER A 161 4.07 -5.65 -1.01
C SER A 161 3.03 -6.72 -0.71
N GLY A 162 2.94 -7.75 -1.55
CA GLY A 162 2.11 -8.92 -1.24
C GLY A 162 1.43 -9.52 -2.47
N ALA A 163 0.42 -10.35 -2.20
CA ALA A 163 -0.41 -10.97 -3.21
C ALA A 163 -1.74 -10.21 -3.30
N ALA A 164 -1.83 -9.31 -4.28
CA ALA A 164 -2.87 -8.30 -4.26
C ALA A 164 -4.22 -8.78 -4.83
N ASN A 165 -4.27 -9.87 -5.62
CA ASN A 165 -5.51 -10.44 -6.20
C ASN A 165 -6.47 -9.38 -6.78
N LEU A 166 -5.93 -8.40 -7.53
CA LEU A 166 -6.65 -7.15 -7.86
C LEU A 166 -7.40 -7.14 -9.20
N ALA A 167 -7.09 -8.09 -10.08
CA ALA A 167 -7.46 -7.99 -11.49
C ALA A 167 -7.72 -9.36 -12.11
N GLY A 168 -8.72 -9.43 -12.99
CA GLY A 168 -9.09 -10.63 -13.72
C GLY A 168 -10.61 -10.79 -13.87
N GLU A 169 -11.03 -11.79 -14.63
CA GLU A 169 -12.43 -12.00 -14.95
C GLU A 169 -13.29 -12.19 -13.67
N GLY A 170 -14.24 -11.28 -13.49
CA GLY A 170 -15.18 -11.29 -12.38
C GLY A 170 -14.61 -10.83 -11.04
N TYR A 171 -13.53 -10.04 -11.03
CA TYR A 171 -13.24 -9.10 -9.97
C TYR A 171 -14.01 -7.81 -10.28
N PHE A 172 -15.24 -7.73 -9.78
CA PHE A 172 -16.05 -6.53 -9.90
C PHE A 172 -15.85 -5.62 -8.69
N ARG A 173 -16.15 -4.34 -8.84
CA ARG A 173 -16.01 -3.32 -7.78
C ARG A 173 -16.61 -3.71 -6.43
N ASP A 174 -17.75 -4.39 -6.43
CA ASP A 174 -18.52 -4.79 -5.26
C ASP A 174 -18.32 -6.27 -4.91
N TYR A 175 -17.18 -6.85 -5.33
CA TYR A 175 -16.87 -8.27 -5.15
C TYR A 175 -16.98 -8.71 -3.69
N LEU A 176 -16.41 -7.93 -2.76
CA LEU A 176 -16.61 -8.12 -1.33
C LEU A 176 -17.59 -7.08 -0.79
N SER A 177 -18.43 -7.53 0.15
CA SER A 177 -19.31 -6.63 0.88
C SER A 177 -18.49 -5.73 1.82
N LEU A 178 -18.96 -4.51 2.05
CA LEU A 178 -18.39 -3.64 3.07
C LEU A 178 -18.77 -4.13 4.47
N LYS A 179 -17.89 -3.87 5.44
CA LYS A 179 -18.21 -3.97 6.87
C LYS A 179 -19.35 -2.99 7.16
N GLN A 180 -20.30 -3.39 8.01
CA GLN A 180 -21.32 -2.45 8.48
C GLN A 180 -20.66 -1.49 9.47
N GLU A 181 -20.91 -0.20 9.31
CA GLU A 181 -20.58 0.79 10.35
C GLU A 181 -21.61 0.62 11.48
N ASP A 182 -21.13 0.34 12.69
CA ASP A 182 -21.95 0.27 13.91
C ASP A 182 -22.33 1.68 14.43
#